data_AF-A0A9X2A6M9-F1
#
_entry.id   AF-A0A9X2A6M9-F1
#
_cell.length_a   1.000
_cell.length_b   1.000
_cell.length_c   1.000
_cell.angle_alpha   90.00
_cell.angle_beta   90.00
_cell.angle_gamma   90.00
#
_symmetry.space_group_name_H-M   'P 1'
#
loop_
_entity.id
_entity.type
_entity.pdbx_description
1 polymer ?
#
loop_
_entity_poly.entity_id
_entity_poly.type
_entity_poly.pdbx_seq_one_letter_code
_entity_poly.pdbx_strand_id
1 'polypeptide(L)'
;MKLFSKIAIGIIILFSSCGTGNTDKGQQYSGIIEPTGITSYQYGTHTLDTGDEFYALKSEVIDLSQYEGKKVTITATEIEGYPVDGGPVYLNVTKVKNQ
;
A
#
# COMPACT_ATOMS: atom_id res chain seq x y z
N MET A 1 -18.97 -43.56 -42.45
CA MET A 1 -17.78 -42.78 -42.87
C MET A 1 -16.87 -42.61 -41.66
N LYS A 2 -15.55 -42.69 -41.82
CA LYS A 2 -14.58 -42.49 -40.73
C LYS A 2 -14.21 -41.00 -40.70
N LEU A 3 -14.23 -40.36 -39.52
CA LEU A 3 -13.13 -39.49 -39.11
C LEU A 3 -13.16 -39.24 -37.60
N PHE A 4 -12.12 -39.70 -36.91
CA PHE A 4 -11.71 -39.12 -35.63
C PHE A 4 -11.04 -37.79 -35.93
N SER A 5 -11.28 -36.76 -35.12
CA SER A 5 -10.31 -35.67 -34.97
C SER A 5 -10.31 -35.18 -33.53
N LYS A 6 -9.26 -35.55 -32.80
CA LYS A 6 -8.95 -34.95 -31.50
C LYS A 6 -8.24 -33.63 -31.78
N ILE A 7 -8.82 -32.51 -31.38
CA ILE A 7 -8.11 -31.23 -31.34
C ILE A 7 -7.76 -30.94 -29.89
N ALA A 8 -6.50 -31.23 -29.56
CA ALA A 8 -5.88 -30.79 -28.32
C ALA A 8 -5.32 -29.38 -28.53
N ILE A 9 -5.93 -28.39 -27.88
CA ILE A 9 -5.42 -27.03 -27.70
C ILE A 9 -5.68 -26.74 -26.23
N GLY A 10 -4.73 -26.33 -25.41
CA GLY A 10 -3.33 -25.99 -25.65
C GLY A 10 -2.92 -25.29 -24.36
N ILE A 11 -2.03 -25.91 -23.58
CA ILE A 11 -1.93 -25.59 -22.15
C ILE A 11 -1.30 -24.19 -21.96
N ILE A 12 -2.09 -23.24 -21.48
CA ILE A 12 -1.62 -21.89 -21.14
C ILE A 12 -0.90 -21.98 -19.81
N ILE A 13 0.44 -22.02 -19.88
CA ILE A 13 1.31 -21.92 -18.72
C ILE A 13 1.49 -20.42 -18.43
N LEU A 14 0.66 -19.88 -17.53
CA LEU A 14 0.89 -18.58 -16.94
C LEU A 14 2.10 -18.67 -16.01
N PHE A 15 3.28 -18.39 -16.54
CA PHE A 15 4.48 -18.15 -15.73
C PHE A 15 4.29 -16.87 -14.91
N SER A 16 3.63 -17.00 -13.76
CA SER A 16 3.62 -15.97 -12.73
C SER A 16 5.03 -15.89 -12.14
N SER A 17 5.89 -15.13 -12.80
CA SER A 17 7.21 -14.76 -12.28
C SER A 17 7.01 -13.82 -11.10
N CYS A 18 6.73 -14.40 -9.93
CA CYS A 18 6.81 -13.70 -8.67
C CYS A 18 8.30 -13.46 -8.39
N GLY A 19 8.82 -12.37 -8.94
CA GLY A 19 10.20 -11.95 -8.70
C GLY A 19 10.37 -11.69 -7.21
N THR A 20 11.21 -12.48 -6.54
CA THR A 20 11.61 -12.29 -5.14
C THR A 20 12.40 -10.99 -5.01
N GLY A 21 11.69 -9.87 -5.00
CA GLY A 21 12.22 -8.56 -4.66
C GLY A 21 12.51 -8.51 -3.16
N ASN A 22 13.66 -7.93 -2.82
CA ASN A 22 14.15 -7.72 -1.45
C ASN A 22 13.01 -7.46 -0.45
N THR A 23 12.96 -8.26 0.61
CA THR A 23 11.92 -8.19 1.66
C THR A 23 12.06 -6.93 2.51
N ASP A 24 11.66 -5.79 1.95
CA ASP A 24 11.25 -4.63 2.75
C ASP A 24 10.14 -5.13 3.71
N LYS A 25 10.38 -5.14 5.02
CA LYS A 25 9.53 -5.85 6.01
C LYS A 25 8.16 -5.20 6.30
N GLY A 26 7.66 -4.35 5.41
CA GLY A 26 6.37 -3.66 5.54
C GLY A 26 5.39 -4.08 4.45
N GLN A 27 4.10 -3.85 4.71
CA GLN A 27 3.04 -4.00 3.71
C GLN A 27 3.02 -2.80 2.76
N GLN A 28 2.46 -3.00 1.57
CA GLN A 28 2.31 -1.93 0.57
C GLN A 28 0.88 -1.39 0.55
N TYR A 29 0.76 -0.07 0.63
CA TYR A 29 -0.49 0.67 0.55
C TYR A 29 -0.36 1.69 -0.58
N SER A 30 -1.42 1.94 -1.35
CA SER A 30 -1.41 2.89 -2.46
C SER A 30 -2.56 3.88 -2.33
N GLY A 31 -2.26 5.17 -2.44
CA GLY A 31 -3.21 6.24 -2.15
C GLY A 31 -2.59 7.61 -2.38
N ILE A 32 -3.30 8.65 -1.99
CA ILE A 32 -2.82 10.04 -2.00
C ILE A 32 -2.31 10.38 -0.60
N ILE A 33 -1.11 10.96 -0.51
CA ILE A 33 -0.61 11.51 0.77
C ILE A 33 -1.15 12.92 0.96
N GLU A 34 -1.69 13.20 2.15
CA GLU A 34 -2.16 14.53 2.55
C GLU A 34 -1.58 14.90 3.93
N PRO A 35 -1.42 16.21 4.26
CA PRO A 35 -1.01 16.63 5.60
C PRO A 35 -2.12 16.33 6.63
N THR A 36 -1.75 15.96 7.86
CA THR A 36 -2.75 15.77 8.92
C THR A 36 -3.40 17.12 9.28
N GLY A 37 -4.72 17.21 9.09
CA GLY A 37 -5.54 18.36 9.45
C GLY A 37 -5.90 18.41 10.94
N ILE A 38 -7.06 19.00 11.27
CA ILE A 38 -7.59 18.99 12.64
C ILE A 38 -8.26 17.64 12.90
N THR A 39 -7.73 16.88 13.85
CA THR A 39 -8.13 15.49 14.11
C THR A 39 -8.51 15.25 15.58
N SER A 40 -9.41 14.31 15.83
CA SER A 40 -9.72 13.82 17.19
C SER A 40 -8.63 12.87 17.72
N TYR A 41 -7.93 12.19 16.82
CA TYR A 41 -6.78 11.36 17.12
C TYR A 41 -5.49 12.21 17.15
N GLN A 42 -4.64 11.98 18.15
CA GLN A 42 -3.47 12.81 18.46
C GLN A 42 -2.14 12.21 17.92
N TYR A 43 -2.17 11.65 16.71
CA TYR A 43 -1.02 10.97 16.11
C TYR A 43 -1.01 11.06 14.58
N GLY A 44 0.16 10.80 13.99
CA GLY A 44 0.43 10.99 12.56
C GLY A 44 0.72 12.44 12.20
N THR A 45 1.59 12.64 11.22
CA THR A 45 1.88 13.96 10.62
C THR A 45 1.24 14.12 9.25
N HIS A 46 0.99 13.00 8.58
CA HIS A 46 0.33 12.92 7.29
C HIS A 46 -0.70 11.78 7.31
N THR A 47 -1.48 11.68 6.25
CA THR A 47 -2.48 10.63 6.05
C THR A 47 -2.28 9.98 4.67
N LEU A 48 -2.78 8.75 4.51
CA LEU A 48 -2.95 8.11 3.21
C LEU A 48 -4.44 7.87 3.00
N ASP A 49 -5.01 8.50 1.97
CA ASP A 49 -6.34 8.19 1.46
C ASP A 49 -6.21 7.20 0.29
N THR A 50 -6.76 5.99 0.43
CA THR A 50 -6.77 4.98 -0.64
C THR A 50 -8.05 5.04 -1.50
N GLY A 51 -9.04 5.83 -1.08
CA GLY A 51 -10.40 5.91 -1.63
C GLY A 51 -11.41 5.03 -0.90
N ASP A 52 -10.97 3.89 -0.36
CA ASP A 52 -11.79 2.97 0.45
C ASP A 52 -11.43 3.06 1.95
N GLU A 53 -10.18 3.45 2.23
CA GLU A 53 -9.53 3.35 3.54
C GLU A 53 -8.74 4.64 3.85
N PHE A 54 -8.59 4.96 5.14
CA PHE A 54 -7.85 6.13 5.58
C PHE A 54 -6.89 5.78 6.72
N TYR A 55 -5.61 6.08 6.51
CA TYR A 55 -4.51 5.72 7.41
C TYR A 55 -3.80 6.96 7.94
N ALA A 56 -3.42 6.96 9.22
CA ALA A 56 -2.47 7.96 9.74
C ALA A 56 -1.03 7.50 9.46
N LEU A 57 -0.16 8.42 9.09
CA LEU A 57 1.24 8.15 8.73
C LEU A 57 2.21 8.88 9.66
N LYS A 58 3.31 8.20 10.00
CA LYS A 58 4.57 8.86 10.37
C LYS A 58 5.72 8.31 9.55
N SER A 59 6.83 9.05 9.52
CA SER A 59 8.14 8.49 9.19
C SER A 59 9.22 9.24 9.95
N GLU A 60 10.29 8.53 10.32
CA GLU A 60 11.51 9.11 10.89
C GLU A 60 12.64 9.18 9.86
N VAL A 61 12.44 8.60 8.67
CA VAL A 61 13.47 8.41 7.62
C VAL A 61 13.09 9.05 6.28
N ILE A 62 11.83 9.45 6.09
CA ILE A 62 11.31 10.06 4.87
C ILE A 62 10.53 11.32 5.23
N ASP A 63 10.84 12.42 4.56
CA ASP A 63 10.04 13.64 4.60
C ASP A 63 8.77 13.44 3.75
N LEU A 64 7.64 13.19 4.42
CA LEU A 64 6.36 12.93 3.77
C LEU A 64 5.75 14.17 3.09
N SER A 65 6.18 15.39 3.48
CA SER A 65 5.66 16.64 2.89
C SER A 65 5.97 16.75 1.39
N GLN A 66 7.07 16.11 0.97
CA GLN A 66 7.48 16.03 -0.43
C GLN A 66 6.51 15.23 -1.31
N TYR A 67 5.52 14.55 -0.71
CA TYR A 67 4.54 13.71 -1.38
C TYR A 67 3.09 14.19 -1.20
N GLU A 68 2.86 15.32 -0.52
CA GLU A 68 1.53 15.91 -0.38
C GLU A 68 0.84 16.12 -1.75
N GLY A 69 -0.43 15.71 -1.83
CA GLY A 69 -1.25 15.75 -3.05
C GLY A 69 -0.83 14.76 -4.15
N LYS A 70 0.17 13.89 -3.91
CA LYS A 70 0.66 12.92 -4.90
C LYS A 70 0.10 11.54 -4.62
N LYS A 71 -0.29 10.85 -5.70
CA LYS A 71 -0.59 9.41 -5.66
C LYS A 71 0.72 8.63 -5.62
N VAL A 72 0.86 7.78 -4.60
CA VAL A 72 2.07 7.01 -4.32
C VAL A 72 1.73 5.59 -3.88
N THR A 73 2.74 4.70 -3.94
CA THR A 73 2.73 3.42 -3.22
C THR A 73 3.77 3.49 -2.10
N ILE A 74 3.33 3.38 -0.86
CA ILE A 74 4.20 3.35 0.33
C ILE A 74 4.52 1.92 0.74
N THR A 75 5.63 1.72 1.47
CA THR A 75 5.87 0.50 2.27
C THR A 75 5.94 0.90 3.73
N ALA A 76 5.10 0.28 4.56
CA ALA A 76 4.93 0.66 5.96
C ALA A 76 4.64 -0.54 6.87
N THR A 77 4.87 -0.37 8.16
CA THR A 77 4.43 -1.30 9.20
C THR A 77 3.37 -0.64 10.07
N GLU A 78 2.28 -1.35 10.36
CA GLU A 78 1.35 -0.96 11.41
C GLU A 78 2.07 -0.85 12.76
N ILE A 79 1.72 0.19 13.52
CA ILE A 79 2.24 0.47 14.86
C ILE A 79 1.08 0.87 15.76
N GLU A 80 1.26 0.71 17.07
CA GLU A 80 0.26 1.15 18.04
C GLU A 80 0.07 2.68 17.97
N GLY A 81 -1.17 3.10 17.71
CA GLY A 81 -1.61 4.48 17.86
C GLY A 81 -1.82 4.85 19.32
N TYR A 82 -2.29 6.07 19.57
CA TYR A 82 -2.86 6.38 20.89
C TYR A 82 -4.13 5.53 21.09
N PRO A 83 -4.42 5.01 22.29
CA PRO A 83 -5.63 4.24 22.57
C PRO A 83 -6.88 5.15 22.65
N VAL A 84 -7.23 5.71 21.50
CA VAL A 84 -8.49 6.44 21.27
C VAL A 84 -9.40 5.56 20.41
N ASP A 85 -10.59 5.23 20.92
CA ASP A 85 -11.55 4.42 20.18
C ASP A 85 -11.92 5.08 18.85
N GLY A 86 -11.81 4.32 17.76
CA GLY A 86 -12.18 4.78 16.41
C GLY A 86 -11.15 5.63 15.68
N GLY A 87 -9.91 5.74 16.17
CA GLY A 87 -8.81 6.33 15.39
C GLY A 87 -8.40 5.47 14.18
N PRO A 88 -7.84 6.06 13.11
CA PRO A 88 -7.36 5.32 11.94
C PRO A 88 -6.13 4.47 12.29
N VAL A 89 -5.90 3.41 11.49
CA VAL A 89 -4.69 2.58 11.60
C VAL A 89 -3.44 3.46 11.41
N TYR A 90 -2.46 3.30 12.29
CA TYR A 90 -1.24 4.11 12.30
C TYR A 90 -0.08 3.36 11.64
N LEU A 91 0.49 3.96 10.60
CA LEU A 91 1.54 3.37 9.77
C LEU A 91 2.87 4.10 9.94
N ASN A 92 3.93 3.33 10.20
CA ASN A 92 5.32 3.81 10.12
C ASN A 92 5.87 3.57 8.71
N VAL A 93 6.00 4.64 7.92
CA VAL A 93 6.42 4.60 6.53
C VAL A 93 7.94 4.48 6.43
N THR A 94 8.41 3.48 5.70
CA THR A 94 9.85 3.20 5.48
C THR A 94 10.28 3.33 4.02
N LYS A 95 9.32 3.44 3.09
CA LYS A 95 9.56 3.62 1.66
C LYS A 95 8.39 4.35 1.00
N VAL A 96 8.67 5.19 0.01
CA VAL A 96 7.66 5.77 -0.89
C VAL A 96 8.12 5.57 -2.33
N LYS A 97 7.18 5.22 -3.22
CA LYS A 97 7.36 5.17 -4.67
C LYS A 97 6.28 6.02 -5.32
N ASN A 98 6.67 6.93 -6.21
CA ASN A 98 5.73 7.66 -7.04
C ASN A 98 5.11 6.72 -8.09
N GLN A 99 3.87 7.00 -8.48
CA GLN A 99 3.22 6.38 -9.65
C GLN A 99 3.50 7.21 -10.92
#